data_AF-D2YJ90-F1
#
_entry.id   AF-D2YJ90-F1
#
_cell.length_a   1.000
_cell.length_b   1.000
_cell.length_c   1.000
_cell.angle_alpha   90.00
_cell.angle_beta   90.00
_cell.angle_gamma   90.00
#
_symmetry.space_group_name_H-M   'P 1'
#
loop_
_entity.id
_entity.type
_entity.pdbx_description
1 polymer ?
#
loop_
_entity_poly.entity_id
_entity_poly.type
_entity_poly.pdbx_seq_one_letter_code
_entity_poly.pdbx_strand_id
1 'polypeptide(L)'
;MLPGNRVDVLNTVSYSKGSAVTNTVLKDIKVLAVDQTARSKENKPIIVRAVTLEVTPEQAEKLLSAQSKGEIQLTLRNPHEPEEKVAVTRRYVAPSVTIIKGTESSKIQVKE
;
A
#
# COMPACT_ATOMS: atom_id res chain seq x y z
N MET A 1 18.59 -4.83 -5.88
CA MET A 1 17.58 -5.78 -5.38
C MET A 1 17.91 -7.14 -5.96
N LEU A 2 17.91 -8.16 -5.12
CA LEU A 2 18.10 -9.55 -5.54
C LEU A 2 16.78 -10.31 -5.35
N PRO A 3 16.54 -11.36 -6.15
CA PRO A 3 15.48 -12.33 -5.84
C PRO A 3 15.60 -12.84 -4.39
N GLY A 4 14.46 -12.99 -3.71
CA GLY A 4 14.39 -13.38 -2.30
C GLY A 4 14.37 -12.22 -1.30
N ASN A 5 14.68 -10.99 -1.72
CA ASN A 5 14.54 -9.83 -0.84
C ASN A 5 13.07 -9.51 -0.54
N ARG A 6 12.82 -8.92 0.63
CA ARG A 6 11.52 -8.35 1.01
C ARG A 6 11.50 -6.85 0.73
N VAL A 7 10.38 -6.35 0.23
CA VAL A 7 10.18 -4.95 -0.15
C VAL A 7 8.83 -4.43 0.34
N ASP A 8 8.79 -3.14 0.62
CA ASP A 8 7.54 -2.40 0.75
C ASP A 8 7.27 -1.65 -0.55
N VAL A 9 5.98 -1.49 -0.86
CA VAL A 9 5.52 -0.80 -2.06
C VAL A 9 4.90 0.53 -1.67
N LEU A 10 5.54 1.61 -2.10
CA LEU A 10 5.09 2.97 -1.92
C LEU A 10 4.45 3.47 -3.21
N ASN A 11 3.38 4.26 -3.07
CA ASN A 11 2.78 4.98 -4.18
C ASN A 11 2.84 6.47 -3.90
N THR A 12 3.44 7.22 -4.81
CA THR A 12 3.59 8.67 -4.74
C THR A 12 2.65 9.31 -5.75
N VAL A 13 1.68 10.06 -5.24
CA VAL A 13 0.72 10.82 -6.05
C VAL A 13 1.11 12.29 -6.02
N SER A 14 1.46 12.84 -7.19
CA SER A 14 1.78 14.26 -7.35
C SER A 14 0.51 15.03 -7.72
N TYR A 15 0.15 16.05 -6.94
CA TYR A 15 -1.04 16.86 -7.17
C TYR A 15 -0.74 18.19 -7.86
N SER A 16 0.40 18.80 -7.55
CA SER A 16 0.83 20.08 -8.13
C SER A 16 2.36 20.21 -8.09
N LYS A 17 2.91 21.26 -8.72
CA LYS A 17 4.34 21.54 -8.70
C LYS A 17 4.82 21.71 -7.24
N GLY A 18 5.46 20.67 -6.69
CA GLY A 18 6.00 20.64 -5.33
C GLY A 18 5.10 20.00 -4.27
N SER A 19 3.92 19.49 -4.62
CA SER A 19 3.04 18.77 -3.68
C SER A 19 2.85 17.32 -4.13
N ALA A 20 3.44 16.41 -3.36
CA ALA A 20 3.31 14.97 -3.55
C ALA A 20 3.00 14.29 -2.21
N VAL A 21 2.09 13.31 -2.25
CA VAL A 21 1.76 12.48 -1.10
C VAL A 21 2.19 11.06 -1.39
N THR A 22 3.00 10.49 -0.51
CA THR A 22 3.47 9.11 -0.59
C THR A 22 2.75 8.26 0.45
N ASN A 23 2.13 7.17 0.02
CA ASN A 23 1.46 6.21 0.89
C ASN A 23 2.03 4.81 0.66
N THR A 24 2.11 4.02 1.73
CA THR A 24 2.46 2.60 1.61
C THR A 24 1.24 1.78 1.20
N VAL A 25 1.32 1.12 0.05
CA VAL A 25 0.24 0.31 -0.51
C VAL A 25 0.32 -1.10 0.02
N LEU A 26 1.50 -1.70 -0.03
CA LEU A 26 1.79 -3.03 0.50
C LEU A 26 3.05 -2.99 1.33
N LYS A 27 3.09 -3.85 2.33
CA LYS A 27 4.25 -4.07 3.19
C LYS A 27 4.66 -5.53 3.10
N ASP A 28 5.94 -5.78 3.30
CA ASP A 28 6.53 -7.11 3.45
C ASP A 28 6.29 -8.06 2.26
N ILE A 29 6.47 -7.56 1.04
CA ILE A 29 6.28 -8.34 -0.17
C ILE A 29 7.60 -8.97 -0.62
N LYS A 30 7.57 -10.27 -0.91
CA LYS A 30 8.76 -10.99 -1.37
C LYS A 30 8.97 -10.80 -2.88
N VAL A 31 10.22 -10.60 -3.26
CA VAL A 31 10.63 -10.53 -4.67
C VAL A 31 10.94 -11.93 -5.19
N LEU A 32 10.26 -12.34 -6.25
CA LEU A 32 10.46 -13.64 -6.92
C LEU A 32 11.56 -13.58 -7.98
N ALA A 33 11.56 -12.51 -8.78
CA ALA A 33 12.51 -12.35 -9.87
C ALA A 33 12.84 -10.88 -10.08
N VAL A 34 14.04 -10.63 -10.61
CA VAL A 34 14.50 -9.30 -11.04
C VAL A 34 15.13 -9.47 -12.41
N ASP A 35 14.59 -8.79 -13.42
CA ASP A 35 15.14 -8.73 -14.76
C ASP A 35 15.71 -7.32 -15.00
N GLN A 36 16.96 -7.26 -15.44
CA GLN A 36 17.61 -6.01 -15.81
C GLN A 36 18.16 -6.16 -17.21
N THR A 37 17.39 -5.72 -18.20
CA THR A 37 17.86 -5.69 -19.58
C THR A 37 18.49 -4.32 -19.84
N ALA A 38 19.82 -4.28 -19.98
CA ALA A 38 20.53 -3.11 -20.46
C ALA A 38 20.53 -3.12 -22.00
N ARG A 39 19.76 -2.22 -22.63
CA ARG A 39 19.87 -2.00 -24.09
C ARG A 39 20.81 -0.82 -24.34
N SER A 40 21.92 -1.09 -25.02
CA SER A 40 22.83 -0.06 -25.51
C SER A 40 22.36 0.39 -26.90
N LYS A 41 21.48 1.39 -26.95
CA LYS A 41 21.23 2.16 -28.18
C LYS A 41 21.94 3.49 -27.97
N GLU A 42 23.09 3.65 -28.63
CA GLU A 42 23.85 4.91 -28.74
C GLU A 42 24.07 5.69 -27.44
N ASN A 43 25.24 5.48 -26.84
CA ASN A 43 25.89 6.35 -25.84
C ASN A 43 25.16 6.64 -24.51
N LYS A 44 23.97 6.07 -24.25
CA LYS A 44 23.31 6.07 -22.93
C LYS A 44 22.64 4.72 -22.66
N PRO A 45 23.20 3.86 -21.79
CA PRO A 45 22.53 2.62 -21.42
C PRO A 45 21.23 2.93 -20.67
N ILE A 46 20.09 2.56 -21.25
CA ILE A 46 18.80 2.59 -20.56
C ILE A 46 18.70 1.30 -19.76
N ILE A 47 18.77 1.41 -18.43
CA ILE A 47 18.60 0.27 -17.52
C ILE A 47 17.10 0.13 -17.24
N VAL A 48 16.46 -0.83 -17.90
CA VAL A 48 15.08 -1.22 -17.54
C VAL A 48 15.18 -2.28 -16.46
N ARG A 49 14.54 -2.06 -15.31
CA ARG A 49 14.43 -3.05 -14.24
C ARG A 49 12.98 -3.50 -14.15
N ALA A 50 12.72 -4.77 -14.43
CA ALA A 50 11.45 -5.42 -14.15
C ALA A 50 11.59 -6.28 -12.88
N VAL A 51 10.60 -6.25 -12.00
CA VAL A 51 10.60 -6.99 -10.74
C VAL A 51 9.30 -7.76 -10.62
N THR A 52 9.40 -9.06 -10.35
CA THR A 52 8.24 -9.94 -10.10
C THR A 52 8.07 -10.11 -8.60
N LEU A 53 6.86 -9.87 -8.09
CA LEU A 53 6.52 -9.90 -6.67
C LEU A 53 5.61 -11.08 -6.34
N GLU A 54 5.77 -11.66 -5.16
CA GLU A 54 4.88 -12.66 -4.57
C GLU A 54 3.71 -11.95 -3.88
N VAL A 55 2.54 -11.91 -4.54
CA VAL A 55 1.36 -11.19 -4.05
C VAL A 55 0.10 -12.04 -4.15
N THR A 56 -0.88 -11.78 -3.29
CA THR A 56 -2.22 -12.36 -3.42
C THR A 56 -3.05 -11.61 -4.48
N PRO A 57 -4.15 -12.20 -5.01
CA PRO A 57 -5.01 -11.51 -5.97
C PRO A 57 -5.54 -10.16 -5.47
N GLU A 58 -5.99 -10.08 -4.22
CA GLU A 58 -6.47 -8.83 -3.60
C GLU A 58 -5.35 -7.77 -3.50
N GLN A 59 -4.12 -8.20 -3.22
CA GLN A 59 -2.96 -7.31 -3.19
C GLN A 59 -2.60 -6.82 -4.60
N ALA A 60 -2.71 -7.68 -5.62
CA ALA A 60 -2.46 -7.33 -7.02
C ALA A 60 -3.44 -6.26 -7.52
N GLU A 61 -4.73 -6.39 -7.18
CA GLU A 61 -5.75 -5.38 -7.51
C GLU A 61 -5.44 -4.03 -6.86
N LYS A 62 -5.01 -4.03 -5.58
CA LYS A 62 -4.59 -2.82 -4.85
C LYS A 62 -3.37 -2.18 -5.49
N LEU A 63 -2.37 -2.97 -5.91
CA LEU A 63 -1.20 -2.48 -6.61
C LEU A 63 -1.55 -1.83 -7.94
N LEU A 64 -2.37 -2.50 -8.76
CA LEU A 64 -2.78 -1.98 -10.05
C LEU A 64 -3.59 -0.68 -9.90
N SER A 65 -4.48 -0.63 -8.90
CA SER A 65 -5.24 0.57 -8.54
C SER A 65 -4.37 1.70 -7.97
N ALA A 66 -3.24 1.38 -7.35
CA ALA A 66 -2.29 2.37 -6.88
C ALA A 66 -1.43 2.91 -8.03
N GLN A 67 -0.99 2.03 -8.94
CA GLN A 67 -0.23 2.37 -10.14
C GLN A 67 -0.98 3.34 -11.04
N SER A 68 -2.30 3.20 -11.15
CA SER A 68 -3.11 4.12 -11.96
C SER A 68 -3.22 5.53 -11.35
N LYS A 69 -2.96 5.67 -10.04
CA LYS A 69 -3.05 6.94 -9.31
C LYS A 69 -1.73 7.70 -9.25
N GLY A 70 -0.59 7.01 -9.37
CA GLY A 70 0.72 7.62 -9.14
C GLY A 70 1.88 6.70 -9.46
N GLU A 71 3.08 7.16 -9.12
CA GLU A 71 4.31 6.40 -9.34
C GLU A 71 4.55 5.40 -8.21
N ILE A 72 4.86 4.16 -8.59
CA ILE A 72 5.24 3.11 -7.65
C ILE A 72 6.74 3.14 -7.40
N GLN A 73 7.11 3.10 -6.13
CA GLN A 73 8.49 2.97 -5.68
C GLN A 73 8.60 1.77 -4.73
N LEU A 74 9.69 1.02 -4.86
CA LEU A 74 9.97 -0.16 -4.03
C LEU A 74 11.10 0.17 -3.05
N THR A 75 10.86 -0.07 -1.77
CA THR A 75 11.88 0.10 -0.72
C THR A 75 12.29 -1.26 -0.18
N LEU A 76 13.60 -1.52 -0.11
CA LEU A 76 14.11 -2.75 0.49
C LEU A 76 13.86 -2.74 2.00
N ARG A 77 13.28 -3.83 2.50
CA ARG A 77 13.13 -4.04 3.94
C ARG A 77 14.38 -4.71 4.49
N ASN A 78 14.79 -4.31 5.70
CA ASN A 78 15.89 -4.97 6.38
C ASN A 78 15.43 -6.37 6.84
N PRO A 79 16.12 -7.46 6.46
CA PRO A 79 15.75 -8.81 6.87
C PRO A 79 15.84 -9.07 8.38
N HIS A 80 16.50 -8.20 9.14
CA HIS A 80 16.63 -8.30 10.60
C HIS A 80 15.59 -7.46 11.35
N GLU A 81 14.71 -6.75 10.64
CA GLU A 81 13.66 -5.96 11.29
C GLU A 81 12.55 -6.91 11.79
N PRO A 82 12.26 -6.93 13.10
CA PRO A 82 11.15 -7.71 13.61
C PRO A 82 9.84 -7.22 12.98
N GLU A 83 8.97 -8.16 12.63
CA GLU A 83 7.66 -7.86 12.08
C GLU A 83 6.89 -6.98 13.09
N GLU A 84 6.79 -5.67 12.82
CA GLU A 84 5.89 -4.82 13.58
C GLU A 84 4.48 -5.34 13.36
N LYS A 85 3.98 -6.09 14.34
CA LYS A 85 2.56 -6.44 14.42
C LYS A 85 1.82 -5.13 14.50
N VAL A 86 1.22 -4.71 13.39
CA VAL A 86 0.33 -3.56 13.36
C VAL A 86 -0.81 -3.91 14.31
N ALA A 87 -0.75 -3.40 15.53
CA ALA A 87 -1.80 -3.59 16.51
C ALA A 87 -3.02 -2.85 15.96
N VAL A 88 -3.89 -3.57 15.25
CA VAL A 88 -5.17 -3.03 14.81
C VAL A 88 -6.02 -2.88 16.07
N THR A 89 -5.83 -1.78 16.79
CA THR A 89 -6.82 -1.30 17.75
C THR A 89 -8.02 -0.86 16.92
N ARG A 90 -8.91 -1.82 16.59
CA ARG A 90 -10.25 -1.48 16.14
C ARG A 90 -10.86 -0.63 17.24
N ARG A 91 -11.00 0.69 17.01
CA ARG A 91 -11.83 1.53 17.88
C ARG A 91 -13.24 0.98 17.78
N TYR A 92 -13.69 0.31 18.84
CA TYR A 92 -15.10 -0.05 18.99
C TYR A 92 -15.90 1.26 19.06
N VAL A 93 -16.74 1.50 18.06
CA VAL A 93 -17.71 2.60 18.08
C VAL A 93 -19.02 2.00 18.56
N ALA A 94 -19.47 2.38 19.75
CA ALA A 94 -20.73 1.87 20.30
C ALA A 94 -21.89 2.24 19.36
N PRO A 95 -22.80 1.29 19.05
CA PRO A 95 -23.94 1.59 18.19
C PRO A 95 -24.91 2.55 18.90
N SER A 96 -25.25 3.65 18.22
CA SER A 96 -26.33 4.55 18.65
C SER A 96 -27.60 4.24 17.87
N VAL A 97 -28.70 3.96 18.57
CA VAL A 97 -30.02 3.79 17.95
C VAL A 97 -30.81 5.08 18.14
N THR A 98 -31.39 5.60 17.06
CA THR A 98 -32.34 6.72 17.14
C THR A 98 -33.73 6.13 17.23
N ILE A 99 -34.40 6.30 18.36
CA ILE A 99 -35.80 5.90 18.54
C ILE A 99 -36.67 7.10 18.19
N ILE A 100 -37.56 6.92 17.23
CA ILE A 100 -38.58 7.91 16.88
C ILE A 100 -39.90 7.44 17.51
N LYS A 101 -40.42 8.20 18.47
CA LYS A 101 -41.71 7.94 19.11
C LYS A 101 -42.63 9.14 18.85
N GLY A 102 -43.56 8.99 17.90
CA GLY A 102 -44.43 10.10 17.47
C GLY A 102 -43.62 11.20 16.76
N THR A 103 -43.74 12.45 17.22
CA THR A 103 -42.95 13.59 16.74
C THR A 103 -41.62 13.79 17.48
N GLU A 104 -41.33 12.98 18.51
CA GLU A 104 -40.08 13.06 19.26
C GLU A 104 -39.06 12.04 18.75
N SER A 105 -37.85 12.50 18.47
CA SER A 105 -36.71 11.64 18.15
C SER A 105 -35.69 11.71 19.28
N SER A 106 -35.32 10.55 19.82
CA SER A 106 -34.33 10.44 20.90
C SER A 106 -33.20 9.49 20.49
N LYS A 107 -31.96 9.97 20.58
CA LYS A 107 -30.75 9.17 20.34
C LYS A 107 -30.32 8.48 21.63
N ILE A 108 -30.38 7.15 21.64
CA ILE A 108 -29.97 6.34 22.80
C ILE A 108 -28.73 5.53 22.40
N GLN A 109 -27.70 5.62 23.24
CA GLN A 109 -26.55 4.72 23.16
C GLN A 109 -26.87 3.47 23.97
N VAL A 110 -26.87 2.32 23.31
CA VAL A 110 -27.11 1.03 23.99
C VAL A 110 -25.82 0.66 24.72
N LYS A 111 -25.87 0.67 26.05
CA LYS A 111 -24.89 -0.03 26.88
C LYS A 111 -25.51 -1.37 27.26
N GLU A 112 -24.74 -2.46 27.09
CA GLU A 112 -25.11 -3.79 27.59
C GLU A 112 -25.32 -3.79 29.11
#